data_AF-A0AAV3YIN1-F1
#
_entry.id   AF-A0AAV3YIN1-F1
#
_cell.length_a   1.000
_cell.length_b   1.000
_cell.length_c   1.000
_cell.angle_alpha   90.00
_cell.angle_beta   90.00
_cell.angle_gamma   90.00
#
_symmetry.space_group_name_H-M   'P 1'
#
loop_
_entity.id
_entity.type
_entity.pdbx_description
1 polymer ?
#
loop_
_entity_poly.entity_id
_entity_poly.type
_entity_poly.pdbx_seq_one_letter_code
_entity_poly.pdbx_strand_id
1 'polypeptide(L)'
;MEVDTPSEMFQVVNYGLGGLYAPHEDSVRASRDLGAETSRQFKRSGDRMATWMFYLSDVQLGGATVFPALNLSVVPVKGSAVLWYNLLRNGSPDTRLVHAGCPVIIGDKWGKRLWEEKLKL
;
A
#
# COMPACT_ATOMS: atom_id res chain seq x y z
N MET A 1 9.99 14.03 21.70
CA MET A 1 9.07 12.91 21.99
C MET A 1 8.88 12.19 20.68
N GLU A 2 9.59 11.09 20.49
CA GLU A 2 9.42 10.23 19.31
C GLU A 2 8.07 9.53 19.51
N VAL A 3 7.06 9.92 18.73
CA VAL A 3 5.76 9.27 18.78
C VAL A 3 5.91 8.02 17.93
N ASP A 4 6.21 6.90 18.59
CA ASP A 4 6.26 5.59 17.94
C ASP A 4 4.84 5.27 17.46
N THR A 5 4.63 5.33 16.16
CA THR A 5 3.35 4.98 15.54
C THR A 5 3.38 3.47 15.27
N PRO A 6 2.42 2.69 15.80
CA PRO A 6 2.41 1.25 15.57
C PRO A 6 2.40 0.96 14.07
N SER A 7 3.22 0.01 13.64
CA SER A 7 3.32 -0.38 12.23
C SER A 7 3.58 -1.87 12.08
N GLU A 8 3.14 -2.43 10.96
CA GLU A 8 3.52 -3.79 10.58
C GLU A 8 5.01 -3.86 10.19
N MET A 9 5.61 -5.06 10.24
CA MET A 9 6.96 -5.24 9.69
C MET A 9 7.00 -4.89 8.20
N PHE A 10 8.12 -4.30 7.79
CA PHE A 10 8.35 -4.02 6.38
C PHE A 10 8.21 -5.26 5.50
N GLN A 11 7.51 -5.12 4.38
CA GLN A 11 7.37 -6.17 3.39
C GLN A 11 8.11 -5.76 2.12
N VAL A 12 9.07 -6.60 1.70
CA VAL A 12 9.80 -6.42 0.43
C VAL A 12 9.11 -7.23 -0.65
N VAL A 13 8.91 -6.62 -1.82
CA VAL A 13 8.23 -7.22 -2.96
C VAL A 13 9.05 -7.01 -4.22
N ASN A 14 8.99 -7.99 -5.13
CA ASN A 14 9.55 -7.89 -6.46
C ASN A 14 8.47 -8.22 -7.51
N TYR A 15 8.46 -7.44 -8.58
CA TYR A 15 7.69 -7.72 -9.79
C TYR A 15 8.65 -7.70 -10.98
N GLY A 16 8.85 -8.86 -11.61
CA GLY A 16 9.56 -8.98 -12.88
C GLY A 16 8.64 -8.68 -14.08
N LEU A 17 9.09 -9.05 -15.28
CA LEU A 17 8.34 -8.84 -16.53
C LEU A 17 6.88 -9.34 -16.46
N GLY A 18 5.93 -8.47 -16.79
CA GLY A 18 4.49 -8.74 -16.72
C GLY A 18 3.91 -8.75 -15.30
N GLY A 19 4.76 -8.76 -14.27
CA GLY A 19 4.36 -8.71 -12.87
C GLY A 19 3.56 -7.45 -12.57
N LEU A 20 2.40 -7.63 -11.94
CA LEU A 20 1.47 -6.58 -11.60
C LEU A 20 0.87 -6.84 -10.22
N TYR A 21 0.19 -5.83 -9.68
CA TYR A 21 -0.66 -6.03 -8.52
C TYR A 21 -2.04 -5.47 -8.80
N ALA A 22 -3.05 -6.35 -8.68
CA ALA A 22 -4.41 -6.02 -9.04
C ALA A 22 -4.96 -4.84 -8.20
N PRO A 23 -5.93 -4.07 -8.72
CA PRO A 23 -6.59 -3.02 -7.96
C PRO A 23 -7.13 -3.55 -6.61
N HIS A 24 -6.76 -2.89 -5.52
CA HIS A 24 -7.14 -3.28 -4.16
C HIS A 24 -7.14 -2.07 -3.22
N GLU A 25 -7.65 -2.30 -2.01
CA GLU A 25 -7.55 -1.38 -0.88
C GLU A 25 -6.66 -1.99 0.19
N ASP A 26 -5.86 -1.16 0.86
CA ASP A 26 -5.01 -1.62 1.96
C ASP A 26 -5.76 -1.67 3.29
N SER A 27 -6.89 -0.96 3.42
CA SER A 27 -7.66 -0.99 4.67
C SER A 27 -8.26 -2.38 4.92
N VAL A 28 -8.09 -2.84 6.15
CA VAL A 28 -8.52 -4.16 6.62
C VAL A 28 -10.05 -4.27 6.62
N ARG A 29 -10.76 -3.15 6.81
CA ARG A 29 -12.23 -3.13 6.70
C ARG A 29 -12.75 -3.22 5.28
N ALA A 30 -11.98 -2.78 4.29
CA ALA A 30 -12.39 -2.83 2.89
C ALA A 30 -11.99 -4.12 2.18
N SER A 31 -11.05 -4.89 2.71
CA SER A 31 -10.82 -6.26 2.25
C SER A 31 -12.05 -7.11 2.62
N ARG A 32 -12.96 -7.24 1.65
CA ARG A 32 -14.31 -7.79 1.78
C ARG A 32 -14.39 -9.25 2.29
N ASP A 33 -13.25 -9.91 2.46
CA ASP A 33 -13.14 -11.27 2.98
C ASP A 33 -12.45 -11.26 4.34
N LEU A 34 -13.20 -10.94 5.39
CA LEU A 34 -12.74 -11.15 6.77
C LEU A 34 -12.67 -12.65 7.06
N GLY A 35 -11.61 -13.30 6.59
CA GLY A 35 -11.15 -14.55 7.17
C GLY A 35 -10.87 -14.38 8.67
N ALA A 36 -10.93 -15.47 9.42
CA ALA A 36 -10.72 -15.45 10.88
C ALA A 36 -9.37 -14.80 11.29
N GLU A 37 -8.33 -14.96 10.48
CA GLU A 37 -7.00 -14.36 10.68
C GLU A 37 -7.03 -12.83 10.54
N THR A 38 -7.62 -12.31 9.45
CA THR A 38 -7.74 -10.87 9.18
C THR A 38 -8.57 -10.16 10.25
N SER A 39 -9.63 -10.81 10.73
CA SER A 39 -10.47 -10.32 11.83
C SER A 39 -9.70 -10.27 13.17
N ARG A 40 -8.81 -11.25 13.44
CA ARG A 40 -7.93 -11.21 14.61
C ARG A 40 -6.88 -10.11 14.50
N GLN A 41 -6.26 -9.92 13.33
CA GLN A 41 -5.31 -8.84 13.10
C GLN A 41 -5.97 -7.48 13.32
N PHE A 42 -7.15 -7.24 12.73
CA PHE A 42 -7.92 -6.02 12.99
C PHE A 42 -8.24 -5.84 14.47
N LYS A 43 -8.62 -6.92 15.18
CA LYS A 43 -8.91 -6.86 16.62
C LYS A 43 -7.69 -6.49 17.46
N ARG A 44 -6.49 -6.96 17.10
CA ARG A 44 -5.25 -6.71 17.84
C ARG A 44 -4.61 -5.35 17.52
N SER A 45 -4.61 -4.96 16.26
CA SER A 45 -3.77 -3.87 15.74
C SER A 45 -4.55 -2.67 15.20
N GLY A 46 -5.86 -2.81 14.94
CA GLY A 46 -6.65 -1.77 14.29
C GLY A 46 -6.60 -1.86 12.77
N ASP A 47 -6.98 -0.76 12.09
CA ASP A 47 -6.93 -0.67 10.64
C ASP A 47 -5.62 -0.04 10.18
N ARG A 48 -5.23 -0.27 8.93
CA ARG A 48 -4.05 0.37 8.33
C ARG A 48 -4.41 1.80 7.97
N MET A 49 -3.94 2.76 8.75
CA MET A 49 -4.24 4.18 8.59
C MET A 49 -3.53 4.76 7.36
N ALA A 50 -2.28 4.38 7.15
CA ALA A 50 -1.46 4.88 6.06
C ALA A 50 -0.60 3.77 5.46
N THR A 51 -0.27 3.94 4.19
CA THR A 51 0.66 3.07 3.48
C THR A 51 1.81 3.90 2.94
N TRP A 52 3.02 3.43 3.23
CA TRP A 52 4.22 3.85 2.52
C TRP A 52 4.57 2.81 1.46
N MET A 53 4.84 3.27 0.25
CA MET A 53 5.48 2.48 -0.80
C MET A 53 6.83 3.12 -1.14
N PHE A 54 7.91 2.44 -0.79
CA PHE A 54 9.28 2.80 -1.13
C PHE A 54 9.69 2.06 -2.42
N TYR A 55 10.28 2.78 -3.36
CA TYR A 55 10.79 2.21 -4.60
C TYR A 55 12.29 1.93 -4.46
N LEU A 56 12.66 0.66 -4.54
CA LEU A 56 14.04 0.18 -4.33
C LEU A 56 14.82 0.00 -5.64
N SER A 57 14.13 0.07 -6.78
CA SER A 57 14.73 0.06 -8.12
C SER A 57 14.04 1.09 -9.01
N ASP A 58 14.77 1.53 -10.04
CA ASP A 58 14.19 2.19 -11.20
C ASP A 58 13.55 1.13 -12.10
N VAL A 59 12.49 1.50 -12.81
CA VAL A 59 11.84 0.64 -13.81
C VAL A 59 11.89 1.35 -15.15
N GLN A 60 12.46 0.72 -16.17
CA GLN A 60 12.62 1.36 -17.48
C GLN A 60 11.27 1.62 -18.17
N LEU A 61 10.31 0.68 -18.05
CA LEU A 61 8.98 0.84 -18.62
C LEU A 61 7.92 0.06 -17.84
N GLY A 62 6.77 0.69 -17.58
CA GLY A 62 5.68 0.11 -16.80
C GLY A 62 5.88 0.28 -15.29
N GLY A 63 5.31 -0.62 -14.49
CA GLY A 63 5.58 -0.68 -13.04
C GLY A 63 5.04 0.47 -12.18
N ALA A 64 4.32 1.44 -12.75
CA ALA A 64 3.74 2.55 -12.00
C ALA A 64 2.80 2.08 -10.87
N THR A 65 2.75 2.81 -9.76
CA THR A 65 1.65 2.70 -8.81
C THR A 65 0.57 3.68 -9.25
N VAL A 66 -0.65 3.21 -9.47
CA VAL A 66 -1.76 4.03 -9.98
C VAL A 66 -2.91 4.10 -9.00
N PHE A 67 -3.57 5.25 -8.97
CA PHE A 67 -4.80 5.52 -8.22
C PHE A 67 -5.89 5.93 -9.23
N PRO A 68 -6.66 4.96 -9.78
CA PRO A 68 -7.55 5.22 -10.92
C PRO A 68 -8.61 6.28 -10.64
N ALA A 69 -9.22 6.25 -9.45
CA ALA A 69 -10.26 7.22 -9.07
C ALA A 69 -9.72 8.66 -8.95
N LEU A 70 -8.41 8.82 -8.75
CA LEU A 70 -7.74 10.12 -8.69
C LEU A 70 -7.09 10.51 -10.02
N ASN A 71 -7.15 9.64 -11.03
CA ASN A 71 -6.42 9.81 -12.29
C ASN A 71 -4.92 10.12 -12.07
N LEU A 72 -4.31 9.43 -11.10
CA LEU A 72 -2.93 9.66 -10.67
C LEU A 72 -2.07 8.43 -10.94
N SER A 73 -0.84 8.66 -11.40
CA SER A 73 0.17 7.65 -11.62
C SER A 73 1.49 8.09 -11.02
N VAL A 74 2.14 7.18 -10.29
CA VAL A 74 3.45 7.39 -9.67
C VAL A 74 4.43 6.41 -10.30
N VAL A 75 5.35 6.95 -11.09
CA VAL A 75 6.42 6.17 -11.73
C VAL A 75 7.48 5.84 -10.68
N PRO A 76 7.91 4.57 -10.56
CA PRO A 76 8.93 4.16 -9.60
C PRO A 76 10.27 4.79 -9.94
N VAL A 77 10.82 5.56 -9.02
CA VAL A 77 12.18 6.11 -9.06
C VAL A 77 12.93 5.59 -7.84
N LYS A 78 14.10 5.00 -8.04
CA LYS A 78 14.87 4.40 -6.94
C LYS A 78 15.15 5.41 -5.84
N GLY A 79 14.87 5.01 -4.60
CA GLY A 79 15.06 5.84 -3.40
C GLY A 79 13.90 6.79 -3.09
N SER A 80 12.90 6.91 -3.98
CA SER A 80 11.69 7.67 -3.71
C SER A 80 10.66 6.85 -2.93
N ALA A 81 9.69 7.54 -2.34
CA ALA A 81 8.55 6.92 -1.69
C ALA A 81 7.28 7.71 -1.98
N VAL A 82 6.15 7.01 -1.97
CA VAL A 82 4.81 7.61 -1.94
C VAL A 82 4.09 7.18 -0.67
N LEU A 83 3.46 8.14 -0.01
CA LEU A 83 2.64 7.95 1.18
C LEU A 83 1.19 8.32 0.84
N TRP A 84 0.25 7.51 1.29
CA TRP A 84 -1.16 7.86 1.28
C TRP A 84 -1.88 7.35 2.53
N TYR A 85 -2.97 8.04 2.89
CA TYR A 85 -3.84 7.65 4.00
C TYR A 85 -5.01 6.82 3.47
N ASN A 86 -5.16 5.59 3.98
CA ASN A 86 -6.22 4.67 3.56
C ASN A 86 -7.58 5.01 4.17
N LEU A 87 -7.61 5.85 5.21
CA LEU A 87 -8.81 6.17 5.97
C LEU A 87 -9.14 7.66 5.91
N LEU A 88 -10.42 7.97 5.86
CA LEU A 88 -10.95 9.31 6.11
C LEU A 88 -10.81 9.68 7.59
N ARG A 89 -10.98 10.96 7.93
CA ARG A 89 -10.87 11.48 9.31
C ARG A 89 -11.82 10.79 10.31
N ASN A 90 -12.98 10.34 9.83
CA ASN A 90 -13.96 9.57 10.61
C ASN A 90 -13.55 8.09 10.80
N GLY A 91 -12.45 7.64 10.20
CA GLY A 91 -11.93 6.28 10.27
C GLY A 91 -12.59 5.28 9.33
N SER A 92 -13.43 5.71 8.39
CA SER A 92 -13.91 4.84 7.31
C SER A 92 -12.87 4.74 6.17
N PRO A 93 -12.83 3.64 5.42
CA PRO A 93 -11.99 3.53 4.22
C PRO A 93 -12.22 4.66 3.23
N ASP A 94 -11.14 5.20 2.64
CA ASP A 94 -11.22 6.14 1.53
C ASP A 94 -11.12 5.40 0.20
N THR A 95 -12.27 5.10 -0.41
CA THR A 95 -12.35 4.30 -1.64
C THR A 95 -11.70 4.97 -2.85
N ARG A 96 -11.34 6.26 -2.76
CA ARG A 96 -10.58 6.94 -3.83
C ARG A 96 -9.13 6.43 -3.89
N LEU A 97 -8.65 5.78 -2.83
CA LEU A 97 -7.29 5.27 -2.69
C LEU A 97 -7.17 3.79 -3.10
N VAL A 98 -8.21 3.24 -3.76
CA VAL A 98 -8.05 2.00 -4.53
C VAL A 98 -6.87 2.20 -5.48
N HIS A 99 -5.91 1.30 -5.40
CA HIS A 99 -4.66 1.43 -6.13
C HIS A 99 -4.18 0.10 -6.68
N ALA A 100 -3.31 0.18 -7.68
CA ALA A 100 -2.77 -0.98 -8.38
C ALA A 100 -1.30 -0.78 -8.74
N GLY A 101 -0.59 -1.88 -8.93
CA GLY A 101 0.72 -1.87 -9.59
C GLY A 101 0.55 -2.21 -11.07
N CYS A 102 0.86 -1.26 -11.96
CA CYS A 102 0.89 -1.52 -13.39
C CYS A 102 1.89 -2.62 -13.73
N PRO A 103 1.64 -3.41 -14.79
CA PRO A 103 2.59 -4.40 -15.27
C PRO A 103 3.96 -3.79 -15.54
N VAL A 104 5.03 -4.48 -15.14
CA VAL A 104 6.38 -4.14 -15.58
C VAL A 104 6.56 -4.61 -17.01
N ILE A 105 6.97 -3.72 -17.90
CA ILE A 105 7.17 -4.04 -19.32
C ILE A 105 8.66 -4.21 -19.65
N ILE A 106 9.53 -3.40 -19.03
CA ILE A 106 10.99 -3.52 -19.16
C ILE A 106 11.61 -3.21 -17.80
N GLY A 107 12.48 -4.11 -17.32
CA GLY A 107 13.14 -4.01 -16.02
C GLY A 107 12.52 -4.88 -14.95
N ASP A 108 12.81 -4.52 -13.70
CA ASP A 108 12.33 -5.20 -12.50
C ASP A 108 11.96 -4.17 -11.43
N LYS A 109 10.75 -4.26 -10.90
CA LYS A 109 10.28 -3.39 -9.82
C LYS A 109 10.55 -4.05 -8.47
N TRP A 110 11.45 -3.47 -7.70
CA TRP A 110 11.63 -3.77 -6.28
C TRP A 110 10.94 -2.70 -5.45
N GLY A 111 10.08 -3.13 -4.54
CA GLY A 111 9.35 -2.26 -3.64
C GLY A 111 9.50 -2.71 -2.20
N LYS A 112 9.34 -1.78 -1.28
CA LYS A 112 9.17 -2.06 0.14
C LYS A 112 7.91 -1.32 0.59
N ARG A 113 7.03 -2.00 1.31
CA ARG A 113 5.83 -1.37 1.87
C ARG A 113 5.82 -1.43 3.39
N LEU A 114 5.30 -0.38 3.99
CA LEU A 114 5.05 -0.24 5.43
C LEU A 114 3.61 0.18 5.61
N TRP A 115 2.91 -0.50 6.50
CA TRP A 115 1.57 -0.13 6.91
C TRP A 115 1.61 0.42 8.33
N GLU A 116 1.18 1.67 8.49
CA GLU A 116 0.97 2.27 9.80
C GLU A 116 -0.43 1.91 10.30
N GLU A 117 -0.50 1.44 11.54
CA GLU A 117 -1.72 0.98 12.18
C GLU A 117 -2.36 2.12 12.99
N LYS A 118 -3.69 2.20 12.96
CA LYS A 118 -4.43 3.12 13.82
C LYS A 118 -4.46 2.58 15.26
N LEU A 119 -3.85 3.32 16.18
CA LEU A 119 -3.97 3.07 17.63
C LEU A 119 -5.44 2.94 18.05
N LYS A 120 -5.75 1.85 18.75
CA LYS A 120 -7.01 1.71 19.48
C LYS A 120 -6.83 2.34 20.87
N LEU A 121 -7.57 3.41 21.12
CA LEU A 121 -7.76 3.97 22.46
C LEU A 121 -8.82 3.14 23.21
#